data_AF-A0A0F8Z836-F1
#
_entry.id   AF-A0A0F8Z836-F1
#
_cell.length_a   1.000
_cell.length_b   1.000
_cell.length_c   1.000
_cell.angle_alpha   90.00
_cell.angle_beta   90.00
_cell.angle_gamma   90.00
#
_symmetry.space_group_name_H-M   'P 1'
#
loop_
_entity.id
_entity.type
_entity.pdbx_description
1 polymer ?
#
loop_
_entity_poly.entity_id
_entity_poly.type
_entity_poly.pdbx_seq_one_letter_code
_entity_poly.pdbx_strand_id
1 'polypeptide(L)'
;MARQLQRNEIRNTIEALVERFPQPECRTCDCFQGFLTQLDIDTMEDISDITGPLKVPTEEMHGCLGCDPCPPGEAFSNYIREHQK
;
A
#
# COMPACT_ATOMS: atom_id res chain seq x y z
N MET A 1 -20.65 -2.11 -5.26
CA MET A 1 -19.87 -3.22 -5.86
C MET A 1 -18.47 -2.68 -6.01
N ALA A 2 -17.57 -3.05 -5.10
CA ALA A 2 -16.17 -2.64 -5.14
C ALA A 2 -15.58 -3.02 -6.51
N ARG A 3 -14.93 -2.07 -7.18
CA ARG A 3 -14.14 -2.38 -8.39
C ARG A 3 -13.00 -3.28 -7.94
N GLN A 4 -12.92 -4.49 -8.50
CA GLN A 4 -11.74 -5.33 -8.29
C GLN A 4 -10.61 -4.81 -9.17
N LEU A 5 -9.46 -4.52 -8.56
CA LEU A 5 -8.25 -4.19 -9.30
C LEU A 5 -7.66 -5.46 -9.92
N GLN A 6 -7.31 -5.37 -11.20
CA GLN A 6 -6.55 -6.41 -11.85
C GLN A 6 -5.09 -6.38 -11.39
N ARG A 7 -4.43 -7.54 -11.40
CA ARG A 7 -3.02 -7.69 -11.00
C ARG A 7 -2.06 -6.67 -11.63
N ASN A 8 -2.24 -6.34 -12.91
CA ASN A 8 -1.41 -5.33 -13.57
C ASN A 8 -1.66 -3.90 -13.06
N GLU A 9 -2.91 -3.57 -12.70
CA GLU A 9 -3.23 -2.27 -12.10
C GLU A 9 -2.60 -2.16 -10.70
N ILE A 10 -2.60 -3.25 -9.95
CA ILE A 10 -1.96 -3.33 -8.63
C ILE A 10 -0.44 -3.10 -8.73
N ARG A 11 0.23 -3.81 -9.65
CA ARG A 11 1.67 -3.63 -9.90
C ARG A 11 2.00 -2.17 -10.20
N ASN A 12 1.32 -1.59 -11.19
CA ASN A 12 1.56 -0.21 -11.61
C ASN A 12 1.30 0.79 -10.48
N THR A 13 0.27 0.55 -9.67
CA THR A 13 -0.07 1.41 -8.51
C THR A 13 1.03 1.36 -7.46
N ILE A 14 1.51 0.16 -7.12
CA ILE A 14 2.57 -0.02 -6.12
C ILE A 14 3.89 0.61 -6.61
N GLU A 15 4.29 0.35 -7.85
CA GLU A 15 5.53 0.91 -8.43
C GLU A 15 5.49 2.44 -8.40
N ALA A 16 4.40 3.05 -8.88
CA ALA A 16 4.23 4.50 -8.89
C ALA A 16 4.23 5.12 -7.47
N LEU A 17 3.74 4.39 -6.47
CA LEU A 17 3.76 4.86 -5.08
C LEU A 17 5.17 4.82 -4.49
N VAL A 18 5.86 3.70 -4.67
CA VAL A 18 7.21 3.49 -4.14
C VAL A 18 8.22 4.49 -4.72
N GLU A 19 8.03 4.92 -5.98
CA GLU A 19 8.83 5.98 -6.61
C GLU A 19 8.54 7.38 -6.03
N ARG A 20 7.34 7.62 -5.53
CA ARG A 20 6.91 8.92 -4.99
C ARG A 20 7.21 9.09 -3.51
N PHE A 21 7.60 8.03 -2.81
CA PHE A 21 7.94 8.11 -1.41
C PHE A 21 9.23 8.91 -1.19
N PRO A 22 9.19 9.99 -0.40
CA PRO A 22 10.32 10.90 -0.25
C PRO A 22 11.44 10.29 0.60
N GLN A 23 11.11 9.30 1.44
CA GLN A 23 12.03 8.70 2.40
C GLN A 23 11.90 7.16 2.38
N PRO A 24 12.99 6.41 2.56
CA PRO A 24 12.96 4.95 2.63
C PRO A 24 12.02 4.41 3.71
N GLU A 25 11.92 5.10 4.85
CA GLU A 25 11.08 4.76 6.00
C GLU A 25 9.59 4.71 5.61
N CYS A 26 9.15 5.50 4.62
CA CYS A 26 7.77 5.41 4.12
C CYS A 26 7.41 4.00 3.61
N ARG A 27 8.39 3.17 3.24
CA ARG A 27 8.17 1.78 2.81
C ARG A 27 7.98 0.81 3.99
N THR A 28 8.37 1.19 5.20
CA THR A 28 8.20 0.36 6.39
C THR A 28 7.14 0.91 7.35
N CYS A 29 6.47 2.01 6.98
CA CYS A 29 5.44 2.58 7.84
C CYS A 29 4.16 1.72 7.87
N ASP A 30 3.44 1.78 8.99
CA ASP A 30 2.15 1.11 9.17
C ASP A 30 1.15 1.42 8.06
N CYS A 31 1.14 2.65 7.55
CA CYS A 31 0.21 3.04 6.48
C CYS A 31 0.47 2.28 5.18
N PHE A 32 1.73 2.11 4.78
CA PHE A 32 2.08 1.40 3.56
C PHE A 32 1.91 -0.10 3.71
N GLN A 33 2.35 -0.66 4.84
CA GLN A 33 2.19 -2.09 5.14
C GLN A 33 0.71 -2.49 5.24
N GLY A 34 -0.11 -1.61 5.81
CA GLY A 34 -1.57 -1.74 5.81
C GLY A 34 -2.18 -1.68 4.41
N PHE A 35 -1.70 -0.76 3.56
CA PHE A 35 -2.13 -0.68 2.17
C PHE A 35 -1.82 -1.96 1.38
N LEU A 36 -0.59 -2.48 1.46
CA LEU A 36 -0.21 -3.75 0.82
C LEU A 36 -1.08 -4.91 1.30
N THR A 37 -1.36 -4.95 2.60
CA THR A 37 -2.23 -5.97 3.19
C THR A 37 -3.67 -5.85 2.71
N GLN A 38 -4.20 -4.63 2.56
CA GLN A 38 -5.54 -4.44 2.03
C GLN A 38 -5.64 -4.88 0.57
N LEU A 39 -4.61 -4.61 -0.25
CA LEU A 39 -4.57 -5.08 -1.63
C LEU A 39 -4.63 -6.60 -1.72
N ASP A 40 -3.88 -7.32 -0.88
CA ASP A 40 -3.92 -8.79 -0.82
C ASP A 40 -5.31 -9.32 -0.45
N ILE A 41 -6.05 -8.60 0.40
CA ILE A 41 -7.41 -8.99 0.83
C ILE A 41 -8.45 -8.70 -0.26
N ASP A 42 -8.32 -7.57 -0.95
CA ASP A 42 -9.34 -7.07 -1.87
C ASP A 42 -9.23 -7.67 -3.28
N THR A 43 -8.07 -8.24 -3.64
CA THR A 43 -7.90 -8.92 -4.93
C THR A 43 -8.33 -10.39 -4.88
N MET A 44 -8.85 -10.89 -5.99
CA MET A 44 -9.14 -12.31 -6.17
C MET A 44 -7.92 -13.12 -6.66
N GLU A 45 -6.91 -12.44 -7.22
CA GLU A 45 -5.70 -13.07 -7.74
C GLU A 45 -4.64 -13.17 -6.63
N ASP A 46 -3.82 -14.21 -6.65
CA ASP A 46 -2.62 -14.22 -5.80
C ASP A 46 -1.63 -13.17 -6.31
N ILE A 47 -1.36 -12.16 -5.48
CA ILE A 47 -0.41 -11.07 -5.74
C ILE A 47 0.74 -11.06 -4.75
N SER A 48 0.93 -12.13 -3.98
CA SER A 48 1.98 -12.24 -2.96
C SER A 48 3.39 -12.07 -3.53
N ASP A 49 3.61 -12.37 -4.81
CA ASP A 49 4.87 -12.13 -5.49
C ASP A 49 5.13 -10.64 -5.80
N ILE A 50 4.08 -9.81 -5.81
CA ILE A 50 4.16 -8.35 -5.98
C ILE A 50 4.28 -7.67 -4.61
N THR A 51 3.42 -8.02 -3.65
CA THR A 51 3.35 -7.36 -2.34
C THR A 51 4.38 -7.89 -1.36
N GLY A 52 4.69 -9.19 -1.41
CA GLY A 52 5.61 -9.88 -0.49
C GLY A 52 7.01 -9.26 -0.41
N PRO A 53 7.69 -8.94 -1.53
CA PRO A 53 9.00 -8.29 -1.49
C PRO A 53 9.02 -6.90 -0.84
N LEU A 54 7.86 -6.26 -0.66
CA LEU A 54 7.72 -4.93 -0.07
C LEU A 54 7.22 -4.98 1.38
N LYS A 55 6.79 -6.15 1.84
CA LYS A 55 6.34 -6.35 3.21
C LYS A 55 7.54 -6.54 4.13
N VAL A 56 7.46 -5.94 5.30
CA VAL A 56 8.47 -6.09 6.36
C VAL A 56 7.84 -6.71 7.61
N PRO A 57 8.64 -7.39 8.46
CA PRO A 57 8.18 -7.85 9.76
C PRO A 57 7.66 -6.69 10.62
N THR A 58 6.68 -6.96 11.49
CA THR A 58 6.05 -5.95 12.35
C THR A 58 7.07 -5.20 13.24
N GLU A 59 8.13 -5.87 13.67
CA GLU A 59 9.22 -5.29 14.46
C GLU A 59 10.09 -4.27 13.70
N GLU A 60 10.06 -4.31 12.36
CA GLU A 60 10.72 -3.33 11.48
C GLU A 60 9.77 -2.21 11.04
N MET A 61 8.47 -2.37 11.34
CA MET A 61 7.47 -1.37 11.04
C MET A 61 7.57 -0.21 12.01
N HIS A 62 7.21 0.98 11.53
CA HIS A 62 7.08 2.15 12.37
C HIS A 62 5.67 2.74 12.29
N GLY A 63 5.19 3.23 13.44
CA GLY A 63 3.95 3.98 13.52
C GLY A 63 4.04 5.36 12.86
N CYS A 64 3.00 6.17 13.01
CA CYS A 64 3.00 7.52 12.45
C CYS A 64 4.15 8.38 13.02
N LEU A 65 4.97 8.96 12.14
CA LEU A 65 6.05 9.89 12.50
C LEU A 65 5.62 11.37 12.44
N GLY A 66 4.33 11.66 12.22
CA GLY A 66 3.81 13.02 12.11
C GLY A 66 4.02 13.68 10.75
N CYS A 67 4.21 12.90 9.67
CA CYS A 67 4.36 13.42 8.32
C CYS A 67 3.09 14.15 7.83
N ASP A 68 3.25 15.36 7.31
CA ASP A 68 2.17 16.13 6.68
C ASP A 68 2.65 16.79 5.36
N PRO A 69 2.25 16.27 4.18
CA PRO A 69 1.41 15.09 3.98
C PRO A 69 2.15 13.77 4.30
N CYS A 70 1.39 12.71 4.61
CA CYS A 70 1.90 11.33 4.69
C CYS A 70 1.59 10.60 3.37
N PRO A 71 2.56 10.43 2.45
CA PRO A 71 2.30 9.85 1.13
C PRO A 71 1.66 8.45 1.15
N PRO A 72 2.14 7.47 1.95
CA PRO A 72 1.49 6.16 2.01
C PRO A 72 0.10 6.22 2.67
N GLY A 73 -0.09 7.10 3.66
CA GLY A 73 -1.39 7.30 4.30
C GLY A 73 -2.42 7.91 3.34
N GLU A 74 -2.01 8.88 2.52
CA GLU A 74 -2.85 9.48 1.48
C GLU A 74 -3.23 8.45 0.40
N ALA A 75 -2.25 7.68 -0.08
CA ALA A 75 -2.48 6.61 -1.06
C ALA A 75 -3.50 5.59 -0.55
N PHE A 76 -3.33 5.12 0.69
CA PHE A 76 -4.26 4.18 1.28
C PHE A 76 -5.66 4.77 1.44
N SER A 77 -5.75 6.01 1.94
CA SER A 77 -7.02 6.71 2.12
C SER A 77 -7.77 6.88 0.79
N ASN A 78 -7.06 7.22 -0.28
CA ASN A 78 -7.64 7.36 -1.62
C ASN A 78 -8.14 6.02 -2.15
N TYR A 79 -7.34 4.96 -1.99
CA TYR A 79 -7.73 3.60 -2.37
C TYR A 79 -9.07 3.18 -1.72
N ILE A 80 -9.18 3.30 -0.40
CA ILE A 80 -10.40 2.94 0.35
C ILE A 80 -11.60 3.77 -0.11
N ARG A 81 -11.43 5.08 -0.34
CA ARG A 81 -12.51 5.96 -0.82
C ARG A 81 -13.05 5.59 -2.19
N GLU A 82 -12.19 5.08 -3.06
CA GLU A 82 -12.53 4.71 -4.43
C GLU A 82 -13.08 3.29 -4.56
N HIS A 83 -12.63 2.36 -3.71
CA HIS A 83 -12.87 0.92 -3.89
C HIS A 83 -13.77 0.29 -2.82
N GLN A 84 -13.94 0.90 -1.64
CA GLN A 84 -14.73 0.33 -0.54
C GLN A 84 -16.02 1.10 -0.17
N LYS A 85 -16.57 1.89 -1.12
CA LYS A 85 -17.93 2.45 -1.02
C LYS A 85 -18.99 1.52 -1.61
#